data_AF-A0A6N2LYJ3-F1
#
_entry.id   AF-A0A6N2LYJ3-F1
#
_cell.length_a   1.000
_cell.length_b   1.000
_cell.length_c   1.000
_cell.angle_alpha   90.00
_cell.angle_beta   90.00
_cell.angle_gamma   90.00
#
_symmetry.space_group_name_H-M   'P 1'
#
loop_
_entity.id
_entity.type
_entity.pdbx_description
1 polymer ?
#
loop_
_entity_poly.entity_id
_entity_poly.type
_entity_poly.pdbx_seq_one_letter_code
_entity_poly.pdbx_strand_id
1 'polypeptide(L)'
;MGLQDAMNTRIGGWGSKGISGGQKRRVSICIEILTHPKLLFLDEPTSGLDSAASYYVMSRIARLDQKDGNRRTVISSIHQPSSDVFQLFHSLCLLCAGKVVYFGPASEANENCGTLVERTRSSFGTQCLVLTRRSFVNMYRDLGYYWLRVAVYVLLALGLATLFNNLGSSYDSIQVFERERLNGHYGVTAFVFGNTFSSLPYLLLTSLVPGAIVYYLPGLHKGYEHFIYFILVLFACMMLVESLMMTVASLVPNFLMGIITGAGIQGYMILGGGFFRLPGDLPQTFWKYPCTTLPSIRMFKNEFEGLTFTSNQAGWPQTIHGEQILRDQWQVEMGLSKWVDLAILLGMVVLYRILFLVIIKTTEKITGIVVVPPKKTTQILEIPIAKPLHNDQSAV
;
A
#
# COMPACT_ATOMS: atom_id res chain seq x y z
N MET A 1 -49.45 -17.89 0.00
CA MET A 1 -48.15 -17.26 0.36
C MET A 1 -48.05 -15.76 -0.01
N GLY A 2 -49.16 -15.03 -0.22
CA GLY A 2 -49.11 -13.55 -0.39
C GLY A 2 -48.28 -13.07 -1.59
N LEU A 3 -48.41 -13.74 -2.74
CA LEU A 3 -47.65 -13.48 -3.97
C LEU A 3 -48.56 -13.15 -5.17
N GLN A 4 -49.86 -12.90 -4.93
CA GLN A 4 -50.82 -12.66 -6.02
C GLN A 4 -50.49 -11.41 -6.82
N ASP A 5 -50.10 -10.33 -6.14
CA ASP A 5 -49.77 -9.04 -6.78
C ASP A 5 -48.49 -9.09 -7.63
N ALA A 6 -47.68 -10.14 -7.49
CA ALA A 6 -46.41 -10.32 -8.19
C ALA A 6 -46.39 -11.51 -9.15
N MET A 7 -47.55 -12.13 -9.42
CA MET A 7 -47.66 -13.38 -10.20
C MET A 7 -47.09 -13.27 -11.62
N ASN A 8 -47.32 -12.14 -12.30
CA ASN A 8 -46.86 -11.90 -13.68
C ASN A 8 -45.57 -11.06 -13.76
N THR A 9 -44.92 -10.81 -12.62
CA THR A 9 -43.74 -9.94 -12.53
C THR A 9 -42.46 -10.76 -12.62
N ARG A 10 -41.50 -10.34 -13.45
CA ARG A 10 -40.20 -11.02 -13.57
C ARG A 10 -39.42 -10.97 -12.26
N ILE A 11 -38.73 -12.06 -11.91
CA ILE A 11 -37.99 -12.20 -10.64
C ILE A 11 -36.84 -11.17 -10.52
N GLY A 12 -36.15 -10.85 -11.63
CA GLY A 12 -35.05 -9.86 -11.68
C GLY A 12 -33.74 -10.34 -11.04
N GLY A 13 -32.60 -9.81 -11.50
CA GLY A 13 -31.23 -10.19 -11.10
C GLY A 13 -30.37 -8.99 -10.67
N TRP A 14 -29.05 -9.16 -10.56
CA TRP A 14 -28.08 -8.15 -10.06
C TRP A 14 -28.15 -6.79 -10.80
N GLY A 15 -28.71 -6.74 -12.01
CA GLY A 15 -28.87 -5.50 -12.79
C GLY A 15 -30.28 -5.24 -13.34
N SER A 16 -31.31 -5.97 -12.91
CA SER A 16 -32.68 -5.80 -13.41
C SER A 16 -33.71 -5.77 -12.30
N LYS A 17 -34.52 -4.70 -12.26
CA LYS A 17 -35.58 -4.51 -11.25
C LYS A 17 -36.63 -5.62 -11.40
N GLY A 18 -36.92 -6.33 -10.32
CA GLY A 18 -37.89 -7.42 -10.26
C GLY A 18 -38.58 -7.48 -8.90
N ILE A 19 -39.03 -8.67 -8.50
CA ILE A 19 -39.71 -8.87 -7.21
C ILE A 19 -38.77 -8.61 -6.02
N SER A 20 -39.33 -8.18 -4.88
CA SER A 20 -38.54 -7.84 -3.68
C SER A 20 -37.84 -9.05 -3.07
N GLY A 21 -36.77 -8.84 -2.30
CA GLY A 21 -36.01 -9.94 -1.65
C GLY A 21 -36.90 -10.87 -0.83
N GLY A 22 -37.83 -10.31 -0.03
CA GLY A 22 -38.81 -11.09 0.71
C GLY A 22 -39.80 -11.84 -0.18
N GLN A 23 -40.18 -11.28 -1.34
CA GLN A 23 -40.99 -12.00 -2.34
C GLN A 23 -40.20 -13.15 -2.99
N LYS A 24 -38.93 -12.96 -3.35
CA LYS A 24 -38.05 -14.03 -3.87
C LYS A 24 -37.95 -15.18 -2.89
N ARG A 25 -37.81 -14.86 -1.60
CA ARG A 25 -37.74 -15.86 -0.52
C ARG A 25 -39.03 -16.67 -0.42
N ARG A 26 -40.19 -16.01 -0.43
CA ARG A 26 -41.50 -16.71 -0.43
C ARG A 26 -41.70 -17.57 -1.67
N VAL A 27 -41.25 -17.13 -2.84
CA VAL A 27 -41.31 -17.92 -4.09
C VAL A 27 -40.44 -19.18 -3.96
N SER A 28 -39.22 -19.06 -3.43
CA SER A 28 -38.34 -20.22 -3.17
C SER A 28 -39.01 -21.26 -2.27
N ILE A 29 -39.67 -20.81 -1.19
CA ILE A 29 -40.39 -21.71 -0.28
C ILE A 29 -41.61 -22.34 -1.00
N CYS A 30 -42.31 -21.59 -1.86
CA CYS A 30 -43.44 -22.13 -2.63
C CYS A 30 -43.00 -23.25 -3.58
N ILE A 31 -41.86 -23.09 -4.27
CA ILE A 31 -41.31 -24.09 -5.18
C ILE A 31 -41.08 -25.42 -4.44
N GLU A 32 -40.51 -25.36 -3.24
CA GLU A 32 -40.28 -26.56 -2.41
C GLU A 32 -41.60 -27.19 -1.94
N ILE A 33 -42.59 -26.38 -1.53
CA ILE A 33 -43.90 -26.88 -1.08
C ILE A 33 -44.69 -27.55 -2.21
N LEU A 34 -44.56 -27.09 -3.45
CA LEU A 34 -45.25 -27.66 -4.62
C LEU A 34 -44.91 -29.14 -4.85
N THR A 35 -43.74 -29.59 -4.38
CA THR A 35 -43.33 -31.00 -4.48
C THR A 35 -44.02 -31.91 -3.46
N HIS A 36 -44.86 -31.35 -2.59
CA HIS A 36 -45.57 -32.04 -1.50
C HIS A 36 -44.68 -32.94 -0.63
N PRO A 37 -43.55 -32.44 -0.09
CA PRO A 37 -42.63 -33.27 0.68
C PRO A 37 -43.22 -33.66 2.04
N LYS A 38 -42.92 -34.88 2.50
CA LYS A 38 -43.26 -35.34 3.87
C LYS A 38 -42.35 -34.73 4.94
N LEU A 39 -41.12 -34.37 4.56
CA LEU A 39 -40.12 -33.74 5.41
C LEU A 39 -39.59 -32.49 4.71
N LEU A 40 -39.76 -31.32 5.33
CA LEU A 40 -39.38 -30.03 4.76
C LEU A 40 -38.33 -29.37 5.65
N PHE A 41 -37.16 -29.08 5.08
CA PHE A 41 -36.11 -28.31 5.73
C PHE A 41 -36.13 -26.87 5.25
N LEU A 42 -36.14 -25.93 6.20
CA LEU A 42 -36.16 -24.50 5.92
C LEU A 42 -35.01 -23.82 6.66
N ASP A 43 -33.94 -23.51 5.93
CA ASP A 43 -32.85 -22.74 6.51
C ASP A 43 -33.22 -21.25 6.50
N GLU A 44 -33.36 -20.60 7.65
CA GLU A 44 -33.70 -19.18 7.83
C GLU A 44 -34.84 -18.64 6.93
N PRO A 45 -36.07 -19.17 7.00
CA PRO A 45 -37.17 -18.77 6.12
C PRO A 45 -37.65 -17.32 6.32
N THR A 46 -37.35 -16.72 7.47
CA THR A 46 -37.75 -15.34 7.83
C THR A 46 -36.69 -14.28 7.48
N SER A 47 -35.54 -14.68 6.93
CA SER A 47 -34.47 -13.75 6.58
C SER A 47 -34.93 -12.75 5.50
N GLY A 48 -34.77 -11.45 5.79
CA GLY A 48 -35.18 -10.36 4.88
C GLY A 48 -36.68 -10.07 4.84
N LEU A 49 -37.47 -10.61 5.77
CA LEU A 49 -38.88 -10.26 5.98
C LEU A 49 -39.03 -9.40 7.24
N ASP A 50 -40.01 -8.50 7.23
CA ASP A 50 -40.47 -7.80 8.43
C ASP A 50 -41.22 -8.76 9.37
N SER A 51 -41.43 -8.34 10.62
CA SER A 51 -42.06 -9.18 11.66
C SER A 51 -43.47 -9.66 11.26
N ALA A 52 -44.27 -8.80 10.62
CA ALA A 52 -45.63 -9.14 10.20
C ALA A 52 -45.64 -10.12 9.02
N ALA A 53 -44.80 -9.90 7.99
CA ALA A 53 -44.68 -10.85 6.88
C ALA A 53 -44.07 -12.19 7.32
N SER A 54 -43.12 -12.18 8.25
CA SER A 54 -42.52 -13.40 8.83
C SER A 54 -43.56 -14.26 9.53
N TYR A 55 -44.40 -13.65 10.37
CA TYR A 55 -45.53 -14.34 11.00
C TYR A 55 -46.52 -14.89 9.97
N TYR A 56 -46.86 -14.10 8.95
CA TYR A 56 -47.77 -14.54 7.90
C TYR A 56 -47.24 -15.75 7.13
N VAL A 57 -45.94 -15.80 6.83
CA VAL A 57 -45.32 -16.96 6.14
C VAL A 57 -45.28 -18.18 7.05
N MET A 58 -44.79 -18.02 8.28
CA MET A 58 -44.63 -19.13 9.22
C MET A 58 -45.97 -19.72 9.65
N SER A 59 -46.99 -18.89 9.89
CA SER A 59 -48.35 -19.37 10.20
C SER A 59 -48.99 -20.14 9.05
N ARG A 60 -48.67 -19.79 7.79
CA ARG A 60 -49.12 -20.54 6.62
C ARG A 60 -48.42 -21.88 6.53
N ILE A 61 -47.11 -21.93 6.77
CA ILE A 61 -46.31 -23.17 6.79
C ILE A 61 -46.81 -24.11 7.89
N ALA A 62 -47.01 -23.60 9.11
CA ALA A 62 -47.55 -24.37 10.22
C ALA A 62 -48.94 -24.94 9.92
N ARG A 63 -49.77 -24.21 9.17
CA ARG A 63 -51.12 -24.65 8.77
C ARG A 63 -51.16 -25.47 7.47
N LEU A 64 -50.04 -25.73 6.81
CA LEU A 64 -50.01 -26.59 5.60
C LEU A 64 -50.49 -28.00 5.91
N ASP A 65 -50.18 -28.49 7.11
CA ASP A 65 -50.56 -29.82 7.59
C ASP A 65 -52.09 -30.05 7.58
N GLN A 66 -52.86 -29.00 7.90
CA GLN A 66 -54.32 -29.07 8.01
C GLN A 66 -55.04 -29.07 6.66
N LYS A 67 -54.41 -28.56 5.60
CA LYS A 67 -55.07 -28.38 4.29
C LYS A 67 -54.91 -29.57 3.35
N ASP A 68 -53.77 -30.26 3.42
CA ASP A 68 -53.42 -31.30 2.45
C ASP A 68 -53.68 -32.73 2.98
N GLY A 69 -54.19 -32.88 4.21
CA GLY A 69 -54.50 -34.18 4.84
C GLY A 69 -53.28 -35.08 5.12
N ASN A 70 -52.08 -34.61 4.78
CA ASN A 70 -50.81 -35.32 4.93
C ASN A 70 -49.98 -34.71 6.07
N ARG A 71 -49.57 -35.55 7.02
CA ARG A 71 -48.69 -35.16 8.12
C ARG A 71 -47.30 -34.77 7.57
N ARG A 72 -46.93 -33.50 7.67
CA ARG A 72 -45.61 -32.98 7.26
C ARG A 72 -44.77 -32.62 8.47
N THR A 73 -43.53 -33.10 8.48
CA THR A 73 -42.53 -32.67 9.46
C THR A 73 -41.76 -31.48 8.88
N VAL A 74 -41.78 -30.35 9.57
CA VAL A 74 -41.05 -29.13 9.16
C VAL A 74 -39.95 -28.87 10.17
N ILE A 75 -38.71 -28.75 9.69
CA ILE A 75 -37.55 -28.38 10.49
C ILE A 75 -37.04 -27.05 9.96
N SER A 76 -36.98 -26.03 10.82
CA SER A 76 -36.49 -24.70 10.43
C SER A 76 -35.48 -24.13 11.40
N SER A 77 -34.40 -23.54 10.87
CA SER A 77 -33.49 -22.68 11.62
C SER A 77 -34.03 -21.24 11.57
N ILE A 78 -34.10 -20.55 12.72
CA ILE A 78 -34.45 -19.13 12.76
C ILE A 78 -33.44 -18.40 13.65
N HIS A 79 -32.80 -17.37 13.10
CA HIS A 79 -31.78 -16.59 13.79
C HIS A 79 -32.38 -15.62 14.83
N GLN A 80 -33.57 -15.04 14.58
CA GLN A 80 -34.25 -14.10 15.50
C GLN A 80 -35.78 -14.20 15.34
N PRO A 81 -36.47 -15.13 16.05
CA PRO A 81 -37.92 -15.22 15.98
C PRO A 81 -38.58 -14.08 16.79
N SER A 82 -39.65 -13.48 16.25
CA SER A 82 -40.55 -12.68 17.07
C SER A 82 -41.31 -13.58 18.05
N SER A 83 -41.85 -13.00 19.14
CA SER A 83 -42.69 -13.73 20.11
C SER A 83 -43.81 -14.51 19.44
N ASP A 84 -44.47 -13.89 18.46
CA ASP A 84 -45.62 -14.47 17.77
C ASP A 84 -45.20 -15.64 16.86
N VAL A 85 -44.00 -15.59 16.29
CA VAL A 85 -43.45 -16.70 15.49
C VAL A 85 -42.95 -17.81 16.40
N PHE A 86 -42.37 -17.46 17.55
CA PHE A 86 -41.86 -18.43 18.53
C PHE A 86 -42.97 -19.35 19.06
N GLN A 87 -44.16 -18.79 19.32
CA GLN A 87 -45.33 -19.55 19.78
C GLN A 87 -45.87 -20.56 18.76
N LEU A 88 -45.49 -20.46 17.48
CA LEU A 88 -45.92 -21.41 16.45
C LEU A 88 -45.12 -22.71 16.46
N PHE A 89 -44.01 -22.80 17.21
CA PHE A 89 -43.16 -23.98 17.25
C PHE A 89 -43.60 -25.00 18.28
N HIS A 90 -43.64 -26.27 17.87
CA HIS A 90 -43.94 -27.39 18.77
C HIS A 90 -42.70 -27.84 19.55
N SER A 91 -41.54 -27.89 18.91
CA SER A 91 -40.28 -28.32 19.51
C SER A 91 -39.17 -27.33 19.22
N LEU A 92 -38.32 -27.10 20.21
CA LEU A 92 -37.18 -26.20 20.17
C LEU A 92 -35.89 -27.01 20.32
N CYS A 93 -34.95 -26.78 19.41
CA CYS A 93 -33.57 -27.27 19.51
C CYS A 93 -32.65 -26.06 19.64
N LEU A 94 -31.96 -25.91 20.77
CA LEU A 94 -30.95 -24.88 20.99
C LEU A 94 -29.56 -25.48 20.82
N LEU A 95 -28.78 -24.89 19.92
CA LEU A 95 -27.40 -25.26 19.65
C LEU A 95 -26.46 -24.15 20.11
N CYS A 96 -25.38 -24.50 20.82
CA CYS A 96 -24.29 -23.59 21.17
C CYS A 96 -22.94 -24.25 20.85
N ALA A 97 -22.12 -23.59 20.03
CA ALA A 97 -20.79 -24.08 19.62
C ALA A 97 -20.76 -25.55 19.14
N GLY A 98 -21.79 -25.96 18.39
CA GLY A 98 -21.92 -27.32 17.85
C GLY A 98 -22.43 -28.37 18.83
N LYS A 99 -22.81 -27.99 20.06
CA LYS A 99 -23.44 -28.86 21.05
C LYS A 99 -24.92 -28.51 21.23
N VAL A 100 -25.77 -29.52 21.41
CA VAL A 100 -27.19 -29.34 21.77
C VAL A 100 -27.28 -28.95 23.24
N VAL A 101 -27.72 -27.72 23.49
CA VAL A 101 -27.94 -27.18 24.84
C VAL A 101 -29.33 -27.56 25.35
N TYR A 102 -30.33 -27.57 24.46
CA TYR A 102 -31.70 -27.95 24.81
C TYR A 102 -32.38 -28.58 23.60
N PHE A 103 -33.16 -29.64 23.86
CA PHE A 103 -34.04 -30.24 22.86
C PHE A 103 -35.32 -30.68 23.56
N GLY A 104 -36.45 -30.07 23.22
CA GLY A 104 -37.72 -30.35 23.90
C GLY A 104 -38.86 -29.46 23.41
N PRO A 105 -40.03 -29.51 24.06
CA PRO A 105 -41.18 -28.66 23.73
C PRO A 105 -40.86 -27.18 23.93
N ALA A 106 -41.25 -26.32 22.98
CA ALA A 106 -40.94 -24.88 23.06
C ALA A 106 -41.56 -24.20 24.31
N SER A 107 -42.65 -24.74 24.86
CA SER A 107 -43.31 -24.27 26.08
C SER A 107 -42.50 -24.45 27.35
N GLU A 108 -41.67 -25.50 27.42
CA GLU A 108 -40.88 -25.86 28.62
C GLU A 108 -39.50 -25.20 28.64
N ALA A 109 -39.10 -24.57 27.53
CA ALA A 109 -37.78 -23.93 27.40
C ALA A 109 -37.59 -22.75 28.37
N ASN A 110 -38.67 -22.07 28.75
CA ASN A 110 -38.60 -20.86 29.59
C ASN A 110 -38.29 -21.16 31.06
N GLU A 111 -38.62 -22.36 31.56
CA GLU A 111 -38.40 -22.75 32.97
C GLU A 111 -37.00 -23.33 33.20
N ASN A 112 -36.43 -24.05 32.21
CA ASN A 112 -35.11 -24.68 32.32
C ASN A 112 -33.93 -23.81 31.88
N CYS A 113 -34.20 -22.70 31.16
CA CYS A 113 -33.17 -21.77 30.66
C CYS A 113 -32.81 -20.66 31.66
N GLY A 114 -33.17 -20.78 32.95
CA GLY A 114 -32.78 -19.83 34.00
C GLY A 114 -31.32 -19.95 34.46
N THR A 115 -30.65 -21.07 34.17
CA THR A 115 -29.41 -21.47 34.87
C THR A 115 -28.14 -21.47 34.00
N LEU A 116 -28.22 -21.13 32.71
CA LEU A 116 -27.09 -21.23 31.76
C LEU A 116 -26.78 -19.91 31.03
N VAL A 117 -26.79 -18.79 31.75
CA VAL A 117 -26.10 -17.58 31.25
C VAL A 117 -24.71 -17.53 31.84
N GLU A 118 -23.82 -18.40 31.37
CA GLU A 118 -22.40 -18.16 31.52
C GLU A 118 -21.94 -17.31 30.34
N ARG A 119 -21.47 -16.10 30.65
CA ARG A 119 -21.09 -15.07 29.68
C ARG A 119 -19.81 -15.50 28.96
N THR A 120 -19.93 -16.31 27.90
CA THR A 120 -18.77 -16.75 27.13
C THR A 120 -18.17 -15.58 26.35
N ARG A 121 -16.95 -15.18 26.74
CA ARG A 121 -16.17 -14.16 26.03
C ARG A 121 -15.85 -14.67 24.62
N SER A 122 -16.08 -13.84 23.60
CA SER A 122 -15.81 -14.19 22.20
C SER A 122 -14.32 -14.47 21.94
N SER A 123 -14.03 -15.36 20.98
CA SER A 123 -12.65 -15.71 20.62
C SER A 123 -11.86 -14.51 20.09
N PHE A 124 -10.55 -14.53 20.30
CA PHE A 124 -9.62 -13.47 19.87
C PHE A 124 -9.80 -13.09 18.39
N GLY A 125 -10.09 -14.06 17.52
CA GLY A 125 -10.32 -13.83 16.09
C GLY A 125 -11.57 -12.99 15.80
N THR A 126 -12.69 -13.28 16.47
CA THR A 126 -13.94 -12.51 16.31
C THR A 126 -13.79 -11.11 16.91
N GLN A 127 -13.05 -10.98 18.01
CA GLN A 127 -12.72 -9.67 18.59
C GLN A 127 -11.84 -8.86 17.64
N CYS A 128 -10.79 -9.45 17.09
CA CYS A 128 -9.93 -8.81 16.11
C CYS A 128 -10.74 -8.37 14.88
N LEU A 129 -11.57 -9.25 14.30
CA LEU A 129 -12.38 -8.94 13.12
C LEU A 129 -13.42 -7.84 13.39
N VAL A 130 -14.07 -7.84 14.55
CA VAL A 130 -15.03 -6.78 14.92
C VAL A 130 -14.31 -5.46 15.18
N LEU A 131 -13.14 -5.49 15.83
CA LEU A 131 -12.31 -4.30 16.05
C LEU A 131 -11.75 -3.76 14.73
N THR A 132 -11.29 -4.61 13.81
CA THR A 132 -10.85 -4.23 12.47
C THR A 132 -12.01 -3.66 11.67
N ARG A 133 -13.19 -4.28 11.69
CA ARG A 133 -14.40 -3.77 11.01
C ARG A 133 -14.85 -2.42 11.57
N ARG A 134 -14.83 -2.25 12.90
CA ARG A 134 -15.16 -0.98 13.56
C ARG A 134 -14.12 0.10 13.23
N SER A 135 -12.83 -0.24 13.24
CA SER A 135 -11.73 0.64 12.84
C SER A 135 -11.85 1.04 11.37
N PHE A 136 -12.18 0.11 10.47
CA PHE A 136 -12.34 0.35 9.04
C PHE A 136 -13.52 1.29 8.74
N VAL A 137 -14.65 1.09 9.41
CA VAL A 137 -15.82 1.99 9.29
C VAL A 137 -15.52 3.38 9.86
N ASN A 138 -14.74 3.46 10.95
CA ASN A 138 -14.27 4.74 11.49
C ASN A 138 -13.31 5.44 10.52
N MET A 139 -12.42 4.67 9.89
CA MET A 139 -11.38 5.18 8.99
C MET A 139 -11.94 5.65 7.64
N TYR A 140 -13.05 5.08 7.16
CA TYR A 140 -13.72 5.55 5.95
C TYR A 140 -14.60 6.80 6.19
N ARG A 141 -15.06 7.06 7.42
CA ARG A 141 -15.87 8.26 7.73
C ARG A 141 -15.05 9.55 7.79
N ASP A 142 -13.76 9.48 8.12
CA ASP A 142 -12.82 10.62 8.05
C ASP A 142 -12.20 10.73 6.64
N LEU A 143 -13.05 11.08 5.69
CA LEU A 143 -12.72 11.13 4.25
C LEU A 143 -11.54 12.09 3.95
N GLY A 144 -11.42 13.20 4.70
CA GLY A 144 -10.37 14.20 4.43
C GLY A 144 -8.96 13.72 4.76
N TYR A 145 -8.74 13.23 5.97
CA TYR A 145 -7.39 12.87 6.46
C TYR A 145 -6.87 11.56 5.87
N TYR A 146 -7.75 10.56 5.70
CA TYR A 146 -7.33 9.25 5.18
C TYR A 146 -6.97 9.30 3.69
N TRP A 147 -7.80 9.95 2.86
CA TRP A 147 -7.51 10.10 1.44
C TRP A 147 -6.30 10.97 1.17
N LEU A 148 -6.06 11.99 1.99
CA LEU A 148 -4.83 12.78 1.98
C LEU A 148 -3.61 11.90 2.24
N ARG A 149 -3.68 11.02 3.25
CA ARG A 149 -2.59 10.10 3.59
C ARG A 149 -2.36 9.04 2.51
N VAL A 150 -3.42 8.50 1.93
CA VAL A 150 -3.35 7.57 0.79
C VAL A 150 -2.75 8.27 -0.42
N ALA A 151 -3.17 9.48 -0.76
CA ALA A 151 -2.60 10.26 -1.85
C ALA A 151 -1.11 10.54 -1.62
N VAL A 152 -0.70 10.90 -0.40
CA VAL A 152 0.71 11.08 -0.03
C VAL A 152 1.50 9.80 -0.16
N TYR A 153 0.98 8.65 0.30
CA TYR A 153 1.67 7.37 0.15
C TYR A 153 1.75 6.90 -1.30
N VAL A 154 0.72 7.14 -2.10
CA VAL A 154 0.74 6.87 -3.54
C VAL A 154 1.75 7.76 -4.25
N LEU A 155 1.85 9.04 -3.89
CA LEU A 155 2.82 9.98 -4.46
C LEU A 155 4.26 9.68 -4.01
N LEU A 156 4.46 9.28 -2.76
CA LEU A 156 5.75 8.78 -2.26
C LEU A 156 6.12 7.46 -2.94
N ALA A 157 5.17 6.56 -3.17
CA ALA A 157 5.39 5.32 -3.91
C ALA A 157 5.71 5.59 -5.37
N LEU A 158 5.09 6.59 -6.01
CA LEU A 158 5.42 7.05 -7.36
C LEU A 158 6.82 7.71 -7.39
N GLY A 159 7.19 8.49 -6.38
CA GLY A 159 8.54 9.03 -6.22
C GLY A 159 9.61 7.94 -6.04
N LEU A 160 9.32 6.92 -5.23
CA LEU A 160 10.18 5.73 -5.11
C LEU A 160 10.22 4.92 -6.41
N ALA A 161 9.08 4.71 -7.07
CA ALA A 161 9.00 3.94 -8.30
C ALA A 161 9.76 4.62 -9.45
N THR A 162 9.74 5.95 -9.53
CA THR A 162 10.52 6.71 -10.52
C THR A 162 12.03 6.62 -10.24
N LEU A 163 12.45 6.59 -8.97
CA LEU A 163 13.84 6.30 -8.61
C LEU A 163 14.25 4.89 -9.06
N PHE A 164 13.43 3.86 -8.79
CA PHE A 164 13.73 2.49 -9.20
C PHE A 164 13.75 2.33 -10.74
N ASN A 165 12.85 3.03 -11.45
CA ASN A 165 12.84 3.04 -12.91
C ASN A 165 14.11 3.70 -13.49
N ASN A 166 14.58 4.79 -12.87
CA ASN A 166 15.86 5.39 -13.24
C ASN A 166 17.01 4.40 -13.12
N LEU A 167 17.05 3.58 -12.05
CA LEU A 167 18.10 2.56 -11.92
C LEU A 167 18.07 1.61 -13.11
N GLY A 168 16.90 1.10 -13.52
CA GLY A 168 16.74 0.27 -14.70
C GLY A 168 17.35 0.91 -15.96
N SER A 169 16.97 2.16 -16.24
CA SER A 169 17.49 2.91 -17.38
C SER A 169 19.01 3.15 -17.32
N SER A 170 19.57 3.26 -16.12
CA SER A 170 21.01 3.43 -15.90
C SER A 170 21.80 2.15 -16.21
N TYR A 171 21.26 0.97 -15.92
CA TYR A 171 21.88 -0.30 -16.32
C TYR A 171 21.78 -0.54 -17.83
N ASP A 172 20.66 -0.20 -18.45
CA ASP A 172 20.53 -0.36 -19.91
C ASP A 172 21.47 0.59 -20.65
N SER A 173 21.58 1.85 -20.19
CA SER A 173 22.47 2.84 -20.79
C SER A 173 23.95 2.51 -20.62
N ILE A 174 24.39 1.93 -19.48
CA ILE A 174 25.79 1.50 -19.32
C ILE A 174 26.14 0.34 -20.27
N GLN A 175 25.20 -0.59 -20.52
CA GLN A 175 25.40 -1.70 -21.45
C GLN A 175 25.46 -1.25 -22.90
N VAL A 176 24.59 -0.31 -23.30
CA VAL A 176 24.63 0.29 -24.64
C VAL A 176 25.91 1.10 -24.82
N PHE A 177 26.31 1.86 -23.80
CA PHE A 177 27.56 2.61 -23.78
C PHE A 177 28.78 1.71 -24.04
N GLU A 178 28.90 0.58 -23.34
CA GLU A 178 30.01 -0.37 -23.54
C GLU A 178 30.09 -0.83 -25.01
N ARG A 179 28.95 -1.12 -25.65
CA ARG A 179 28.90 -1.54 -27.06
C ARG A 179 29.27 -0.41 -28.02
N GLU A 180 28.72 0.79 -27.84
CA GLU A 180 28.97 1.93 -28.73
C GLU A 180 30.40 2.47 -28.60
N ARG A 181 30.97 2.36 -27.40
CA ARG A 181 32.36 2.70 -27.08
C ARG A 181 33.35 1.74 -27.72
N LEU A 182 33.08 0.43 -27.71
CA LEU A 182 33.88 -0.57 -28.45
C LEU A 182 33.91 -0.29 -29.95
N ASN A 183 32.81 0.26 -30.49
CA ASN A 183 32.71 0.70 -31.88
C ASN A 183 33.30 2.10 -32.14
N GLY A 184 33.84 2.78 -31.11
CA GLY A 184 34.55 4.04 -31.25
C GLY A 184 33.69 5.31 -31.39
N HIS A 185 32.38 5.27 -31.12
CA HIS A 185 31.48 6.40 -31.41
C HIS A 185 31.65 7.62 -30.51
N TYR A 186 31.83 7.43 -29.20
CA TYR A 186 32.05 8.54 -28.25
C TYR A 186 32.86 8.11 -27.02
N GLY A 187 33.41 9.09 -26.29
CA GLY A 187 34.26 8.87 -25.12
C GLY A 187 33.51 8.83 -23.79
N VAL A 188 34.14 8.25 -22.77
CA VAL A 188 33.62 8.13 -21.39
C VAL A 188 33.20 9.49 -20.83
N THR A 189 33.98 10.55 -21.06
CA THR A 189 33.68 11.89 -20.54
C THR A 189 32.41 12.48 -21.16
N ALA A 190 32.21 12.29 -22.46
CA ALA A 190 31.01 12.75 -23.16
C ALA A 190 29.75 12.05 -22.62
N PHE A 191 29.82 10.75 -22.33
CA PHE A 191 28.74 9.99 -21.71
C PHE A 191 28.37 10.54 -20.33
N VAL A 192 29.36 10.75 -19.44
CA VAL A 192 29.08 11.22 -18.08
C VAL A 192 28.47 12.62 -18.07
N PHE A 193 29.00 13.55 -18.88
CA PHE A 193 28.42 14.88 -18.99
C PHE A 193 27.02 14.83 -19.60
N GLY A 194 26.83 14.11 -20.71
CA GLY A 194 25.53 13.96 -21.36
C GLY A 194 24.46 13.43 -20.40
N ASN A 195 24.77 12.35 -19.68
CA ASN A 195 23.88 11.74 -18.70
C ASN A 195 23.58 12.66 -17.50
N THR A 196 24.59 13.44 -17.07
CA THR A 196 24.40 14.38 -15.97
C THR A 196 23.44 15.49 -16.39
N PHE A 197 23.65 16.10 -17.56
CA PHE A 197 22.80 17.20 -18.02
C PHE A 197 21.40 16.75 -18.41
N SER A 198 21.25 15.55 -18.99
CA SER A 198 19.93 14.99 -19.34
C SER A 198 19.09 14.64 -18.12
N SER A 199 19.70 14.23 -17.00
CA SER A 199 18.97 13.87 -15.77
C SER A 199 18.57 15.07 -14.91
N LEU A 200 19.26 16.22 -14.99
CA LEU A 200 18.94 17.44 -14.23
C LEU A 200 17.46 17.88 -14.28
N PRO A 201 16.82 18.08 -15.45
CA PRO A 201 15.45 18.58 -15.50
C PRO A 201 14.44 17.59 -14.90
N TYR A 202 14.68 16.29 -15.08
CA TYR A 202 13.83 15.25 -14.53
C TYR A 202 13.96 15.18 -13.00
N LEU A 203 15.19 15.20 -12.48
CA LEU A 203 15.46 15.19 -11.03
C LEU A 203 14.95 16.46 -10.34
N LEU A 204 15.01 17.61 -11.03
CA LEU A 204 14.42 18.85 -10.52
C LEU A 204 12.90 18.71 -10.39
N LEU A 205 12.23 18.18 -11.41
CA LEU A 205 10.77 17.99 -11.38
C LEU A 205 10.34 17.00 -10.29
N THR A 206 11.06 15.87 -10.16
CA THR A 206 10.76 14.85 -9.15
C THR A 206 11.13 15.28 -7.73
N SER A 207 12.01 16.26 -7.54
CA SER A 207 12.26 16.88 -6.23
C SER A 207 11.24 17.97 -5.89
N LEU A 208 10.81 18.76 -6.88
CA LEU A 208 9.92 19.91 -6.69
C LEU A 208 8.50 19.48 -6.34
N VAL A 209 7.91 18.57 -7.12
CA VAL A 209 6.48 18.21 -6.99
C VAL A 209 6.17 17.51 -5.66
N PRO A 210 6.80 16.37 -5.31
CA PRO A 210 6.57 15.74 -4.01
C PRO A 210 7.19 16.55 -2.87
N GLY A 211 8.29 17.28 -3.10
CA GLY A 211 8.87 18.17 -2.10
C GLY A 211 7.91 19.27 -1.66
N ALA A 212 7.24 19.94 -2.60
CA ALA A 212 6.23 20.95 -2.29
C ALA A 212 5.08 20.39 -1.46
N ILE A 213 4.61 19.19 -1.78
CA ILE A 213 3.56 18.53 -1.02
C ILE A 213 4.03 18.25 0.41
N VAL A 214 5.21 17.65 0.58
CA VAL A 214 5.77 17.32 1.90
C VAL A 214 6.08 18.57 2.73
N TYR A 215 6.35 19.71 2.09
CA TYR A 215 6.63 20.96 2.79
C TYR A 215 5.35 21.64 3.30
N TYR A 216 4.35 21.81 2.44
CA TYR A 216 3.14 22.56 2.80
C TYR A 216 2.13 21.75 3.61
N LEU A 217 2.12 20.42 3.49
CA LEU A 217 1.13 19.58 4.16
C LEU A 217 1.25 19.53 5.69
N PRO A 218 2.46 19.37 6.28
CA PRO A 218 2.65 19.41 7.73
C PRO A 218 2.67 20.85 8.27
N GLY A 219 2.69 21.86 7.39
CA GLY A 219 2.83 23.25 7.77
C GLY A 219 4.20 23.58 8.34
N LEU A 220 5.28 23.21 7.62
CA LEU A 220 6.66 23.62 7.93
C LEU A 220 6.83 25.16 7.91
N HIS A 221 8.04 25.63 8.17
CA HIS A 221 8.32 27.05 8.39
C HIS A 221 7.72 27.93 7.27
N LYS A 222 6.92 28.93 7.63
CA LYS A 222 6.24 29.78 6.65
C LYS A 222 7.22 30.83 6.09
N GLY A 223 7.99 30.47 5.08
CA GLY A 223 8.90 31.38 4.37
C GLY A 223 9.35 30.82 3.01
N TYR A 224 9.40 31.69 1.99
CA TYR A 224 9.79 31.28 0.64
C TYR A 224 11.27 30.88 0.56
N GLU A 225 12.13 31.53 1.33
CA GLU A 225 13.57 31.18 1.38
C GLU A 225 13.79 29.78 1.95
N HIS A 226 13.05 29.42 3.01
CA HIS A 226 13.13 28.11 3.64
C HIS A 226 12.61 27.01 2.71
N PHE A 227 11.55 27.30 1.94
CA PHE A 227 11.05 26.41 0.90
C PHE A 227 12.07 26.19 -0.23
N ILE A 228 12.67 27.25 -0.76
CA ILE A 228 13.67 27.16 -1.83
C ILE A 228 14.88 26.36 -1.34
N TYR A 229 15.37 26.64 -0.14
CA TYR A 229 16.48 25.88 0.45
C TYR A 229 16.14 24.39 0.60
N PHE A 230 14.94 24.07 1.08
CA PHE A 230 14.47 22.69 1.21
C PHE A 230 14.45 21.95 -0.14
N ILE A 231 13.92 22.58 -1.19
CA ILE A 231 13.93 21.99 -2.54
C ILE A 231 15.35 21.82 -3.09
N LEU A 232 16.24 22.81 -2.90
CA LEU A 232 17.63 22.72 -3.34
C LEU A 232 18.40 21.59 -2.64
N VAL A 233 18.15 21.40 -1.33
CA VAL A 233 18.72 20.27 -0.58
C VAL A 233 18.18 18.96 -1.11
N LEU A 234 16.86 18.80 -1.28
CA LEU A 234 16.26 17.58 -1.83
C LEU A 234 16.81 17.25 -3.23
N PHE A 235 16.91 18.26 -4.10
CA PHE A 235 17.48 18.13 -5.43
C PHE A 235 18.93 17.64 -5.39
N ALA A 236 19.77 18.26 -4.56
CA ALA A 236 21.15 17.84 -4.39
C ALA A 236 21.28 16.41 -3.84
N CYS A 237 20.37 15.97 -2.96
CA CYS A 237 20.31 14.58 -2.49
C CYS A 237 19.99 13.60 -3.62
N MET A 238 19.01 13.92 -4.46
CA MET A 238 18.65 13.08 -5.60
C MET A 238 19.81 12.98 -6.60
N MET A 239 20.52 14.09 -6.84
CA MET A 239 21.73 14.11 -7.66
C MET A 239 22.87 13.23 -7.08
N LEU A 240 23.04 13.23 -5.75
CA LEU A 240 24.00 12.34 -5.08
C LEU A 240 23.65 10.87 -5.27
N VAL A 241 22.38 10.52 -5.06
CA VAL A 241 21.88 9.14 -5.20
C VAL A 241 22.04 8.65 -6.64
N GLU A 242 21.71 9.49 -7.63
CA GLU A 242 21.90 9.17 -9.05
C GLU A 242 23.38 8.93 -9.38
N SER A 243 24.28 9.76 -8.84
CA SER A 243 25.73 9.63 -9.05
C SER A 243 26.28 8.34 -8.41
N LEU A 244 25.80 8.02 -7.22
CA LEU A 244 26.16 6.79 -6.51
C LEU A 244 25.67 5.56 -7.27
N MET A 245 24.43 5.55 -7.75
CA MET A 245 23.88 4.38 -8.44
C MET A 245 24.57 4.13 -9.78
N MET A 246 24.90 5.17 -10.54
CA MET A 246 25.70 5.02 -11.77
C MET A 246 27.06 4.37 -11.48
N THR A 247 27.67 4.73 -10.34
CA THR A 247 28.93 4.14 -9.90
C THR A 247 28.77 2.65 -9.58
N VAL A 248 27.72 2.28 -8.84
CA VAL A 248 27.42 0.87 -8.53
C VAL A 248 27.13 0.08 -9.82
N ALA A 249 26.37 0.66 -10.76
CA ALA A 249 26.06 0.03 -12.04
C ALA A 249 27.29 -0.27 -12.90
N SER A 250 28.33 0.56 -12.81
CA SER A 250 29.61 0.30 -13.51
C SER A 250 30.51 -0.75 -12.86
N LEU A 251 30.27 -1.06 -11.58
CA LEU A 251 31.07 -2.03 -10.82
C LEU A 251 30.43 -3.42 -10.80
N VAL A 252 29.10 -3.47 -10.82
CA VAL A 252 28.33 -4.71 -10.65
C VAL A 252 27.73 -5.14 -11.99
N PRO A 253 28.11 -6.31 -12.53
CA PRO A 253 27.67 -6.75 -13.86
C PRO A 253 26.20 -7.16 -13.93
N ASN A 254 25.56 -7.42 -12.78
CA ASN A 254 24.20 -7.92 -12.68
C ASN A 254 23.25 -6.85 -12.10
N PHE A 255 22.17 -6.55 -12.82
CA PHE A 255 21.12 -5.61 -12.40
C PHE A 255 20.59 -5.87 -10.98
N LEU A 256 20.23 -7.12 -10.68
CA LEU A 256 19.67 -7.50 -9.36
C LEU A 256 20.68 -7.25 -8.23
N MET A 257 21.94 -7.66 -8.41
CA MET A 257 23.00 -7.46 -7.44
C MET A 257 23.27 -5.96 -7.25
N GLY A 258 23.18 -5.21 -8.35
CA GLY A 258 23.24 -3.76 -8.38
C GLY A 258 22.21 -3.06 -7.50
N ILE A 259 20.94 -3.49 -7.58
CA ILE A 259 19.87 -2.99 -6.71
C ILE A 259 20.17 -3.31 -5.25
N ILE A 260 20.57 -4.55 -4.94
CA ILE A 260 20.84 -4.98 -3.56
C ILE A 260 22.01 -4.19 -2.97
N THR A 261 23.10 -4.03 -3.73
CA THR A 261 24.28 -3.27 -3.30
C THR A 261 23.95 -1.77 -3.17
N GLY A 262 23.25 -1.18 -4.14
CA GLY A 262 22.84 0.21 -4.11
C GLY A 262 21.91 0.53 -2.93
N ALA A 263 20.89 -0.30 -2.70
CA ALA A 263 19.98 -0.17 -1.57
C ALA A 263 20.70 -0.39 -0.22
N GLY A 264 21.67 -1.30 -0.17
CA GLY A 264 22.50 -1.54 1.01
C GLY A 264 23.37 -0.33 1.36
N ILE A 265 24.06 0.24 0.37
CA ILE A 265 24.86 1.47 0.56
C ILE A 265 23.95 2.63 0.97
N GLN A 266 22.81 2.80 0.32
CA GLN A 266 21.88 3.88 0.65
C GLN A 266 21.25 3.72 2.04
N GLY A 267 20.88 2.49 2.43
CA GLY A 267 20.40 2.18 3.78
C GLY A 267 21.46 2.47 4.84
N TYR A 268 22.72 2.11 4.56
CA TYR A 268 23.85 2.44 5.44
C TYR A 268 24.06 3.96 5.55
N MET A 269 23.92 4.69 4.45
CA MET A 269 23.99 6.16 4.47
C MET A 269 22.85 6.74 5.30
N ILE A 270 21.60 6.28 5.14
CA ILE A 270 20.45 6.78 5.94
C ILE A 270 20.68 6.59 7.44
N LEU A 271 21.31 5.49 7.88
CA LEU A 271 21.62 5.23 9.28
C LEU A 271 22.62 6.25 9.87
N GLY A 272 23.55 6.76 9.06
CA GLY A 272 24.46 7.84 9.44
C GLY A 272 23.78 9.22 9.53
N GLY A 273 22.52 9.34 9.11
CA GLY A 273 21.77 10.59 8.84
C GLY A 273 21.61 11.57 9.98
N GLY A 274 22.11 11.27 11.18
CA GLY A 274 21.85 12.06 12.38
C GLY A 274 20.46 11.81 12.99
N PHE A 275 19.49 11.32 12.20
CA PHE A 275 18.13 10.99 12.68
C PHE A 275 18.08 9.71 13.52
N PHE A 276 18.75 8.63 13.08
CA PHE A 276 18.72 7.34 13.78
C PHE A 276 19.80 7.21 14.87
N ARG A 277 20.94 7.87 14.68
CA ARG A 277 22.02 7.95 15.67
C ARG A 277 22.69 9.33 15.56
N LEU A 278 22.92 9.97 16.70
CA LEU A 278 23.48 11.31 16.78
C LEU A 278 24.96 11.33 16.37
N PRO A 279 25.45 12.41 15.72
CA PRO A 279 26.84 12.52 15.26
C PRO A 279 27.91 12.32 16.35
N GLY A 280 27.61 12.64 17.61
CA GLY A 280 28.53 12.51 18.74
C GLY A 280 28.85 11.06 19.14
N ASP A 281 27.96 10.11 18.83
CA ASP A 281 28.09 8.71 19.24
C ASP A 281 28.73 7.81 18.15
N LEU A 282 29.19 8.40 17.03
CA LEU A 282 29.83 7.65 15.96
C LEU A 282 31.36 7.51 16.19
N PRO A 283 31.94 6.32 15.96
CA PRO A 283 33.39 6.11 16.07
C PRO A 283 34.17 6.98 15.05
N GLN A 284 35.24 7.64 15.53
CA GLN A 284 35.88 8.80 14.88
C GLN A 284 36.62 8.54 13.55
N THR A 285 37.08 7.32 13.26
CA THR A 285 38.24 7.17 12.38
C THR A 285 37.97 7.18 10.87
N PHE A 286 36.78 6.77 10.39
CA PHE A 286 36.59 6.60 8.93
C PHE A 286 35.23 7.06 8.38
N TRP A 287 34.22 7.21 9.24
CA TRP A 287 32.82 7.41 8.81
C TRP A 287 32.23 8.78 9.18
N LYS A 288 33.03 9.70 9.75
CA LYS A 288 32.58 10.99 10.25
C LYS A 288 32.40 12.10 9.17
N TYR A 289 32.89 11.87 7.96
CA TYR A 289 32.90 12.89 6.90
C TYR A 289 32.07 12.54 5.65
N PRO A 290 31.88 11.25 5.29
CA PRO A 290 30.90 10.87 4.25
C PRO A 290 29.50 10.59 4.82
N CYS A 291 29.41 10.03 6.04
CA CYS A 291 28.13 9.64 6.64
C CYS A 291 27.57 10.68 7.61
N THR A 292 28.22 11.80 7.88
CA THR A 292 27.71 12.81 8.84
C THR A 292 27.47 14.19 8.21
N THR A 293 27.83 14.36 6.93
CA THR A 293 27.37 15.40 5.99
C THR A 293 25.98 15.10 5.40
N LEU A 294 25.13 14.41 6.16
CA LEU A 294 23.85 13.97 5.62
C LEU A 294 22.81 15.10 5.61
N PRO A 295 21.92 15.10 4.61
CA PRO A 295 20.95 16.16 4.36
C PRO A 295 20.03 16.46 5.54
N SER A 296 19.74 15.45 6.35
CA SER A 296 18.76 15.52 7.43
C SER A 296 19.14 16.55 8.49
N ILE A 297 20.41 16.57 8.94
CA ILE A 297 20.90 17.55 9.93
C ILE A 297 20.82 18.99 9.37
N ARG A 298 21.13 19.15 8.08
CA ARG A 298 21.14 20.44 7.38
C ARG A 298 19.73 20.97 7.09
N MET A 299 18.79 20.07 6.88
CA MET A 299 17.37 20.38 6.76
C MET A 299 16.78 20.83 8.10
N PHE A 300 17.18 20.19 9.22
CA PHE A 300 16.75 20.63 10.55
C PHE A 300 17.22 22.05 10.88
N LYS A 301 18.46 22.42 10.50
CA LYS A 301 18.95 23.79 10.68
C LYS A 301 18.05 24.84 10.00
N ASN A 302 17.56 24.55 8.79
CA ASN A 302 16.67 25.45 8.06
C ASN A 302 15.28 25.59 8.70
N GLU A 303 14.75 24.53 9.30
CA GLU A 303 13.39 24.53 9.85
C GLU A 303 13.32 25.10 11.26
N PHE A 304 14.32 24.82 12.10
CA PHE A 304 14.32 25.20 13.51
C PHE A 304 14.91 26.60 13.76
N GLU A 305 15.62 27.20 12.80
CA GLU A 305 16.11 28.58 12.89
C GLU A 305 14.93 29.56 12.91
N GLY A 306 14.83 30.40 13.95
CA GLY A 306 13.75 31.37 14.11
C GLY A 306 12.43 30.85 14.70
N LEU A 307 12.30 29.56 15.05
CA LEU A 307 11.11 29.03 15.73
C LEU A 307 11.22 29.12 17.26
N THR A 308 10.09 29.41 17.90
CA THR A 308 9.92 29.32 19.35
C THR A 308 8.84 28.31 19.70
N PHE A 309 9.14 27.43 20.65
CA PHE A 309 8.23 26.40 21.13
C PHE A 309 7.85 26.67 22.57
N THR A 310 6.57 26.59 22.90
CA THR A 310 6.09 26.66 24.27
C THR A 310 6.24 25.31 24.95
N SER A 311 6.98 25.23 26.05
CA SER A 311 7.19 23.99 26.79
C SER A 311 6.23 23.86 27.97
N ASN A 312 5.51 22.74 28.05
CA ASN A 312 4.68 22.35 29.21
C ASN A 312 5.37 21.32 30.11
N GLN A 313 6.66 21.03 29.92
CA GLN A 313 7.41 20.06 30.73
C GLN A 313 8.12 20.76 31.91
N ALA A 314 7.90 20.24 33.12
CA ALA A 314 8.51 20.75 34.35
C ALA A 314 10.05 20.63 34.27
N GLY A 315 10.75 21.77 34.27
CA GLY A 315 12.21 21.85 34.25
C GLY A 315 12.82 22.58 33.04
N TRP A 316 12.02 22.94 32.03
CA TRP A 316 12.48 23.74 30.88
C TRP A 316 11.91 25.17 30.92
N PRO A 317 12.64 26.18 30.39
CA PRO A 317 12.09 27.52 30.23
C PRO A 317 10.81 27.51 29.38
N GLN A 318 9.85 28.36 29.73
CA GLN A 318 8.50 28.42 29.14
C GLN A 318 8.50 28.65 27.62
N THR A 319 9.58 29.24 27.10
CA THR A 319 9.85 29.39 25.67
C THR A 319 11.22 28.77 25.36
N ILE A 320 11.22 27.76 24.48
CA ILE A 320 12.44 27.12 23.99
C ILE A 320 12.69 27.64 22.58
N HIS A 321 13.85 28.22 22.35
CA HIS A 321 14.27 28.61 21.01
C HIS A 321 14.71 27.37 20.22
N GLY A 322 14.34 27.29 18.94
CA GLY A 322 14.73 26.17 18.07
C GLY A 322 16.25 26.00 17.96
N GLU A 323 17.02 27.07 18.15
CA GLU A 323 18.48 27.06 18.22
C GLU A 323 19.05 26.28 19.41
N GLN A 324 18.36 26.31 20.56
CA GLN A 324 18.74 25.52 21.73
C GLN A 324 18.44 24.03 21.48
N ILE A 325 17.33 23.72 20.80
CA ILE A 325 17.01 22.34 20.39
C ILE A 325 18.07 21.82 19.41
N LEU A 326 18.51 22.64 18.46
CA LEU A 326 19.56 22.27 17.51
C LEU A 326 20.91 21.99 18.19
N ARG A 327 21.27 22.75 19.22
CA ARG A 327 22.53 22.56 19.97
C ARG A 327 22.46 21.41 20.97
N ASP A 328 21.41 21.36 21.78
CA ASP A 328 21.34 20.47 22.95
C ASP A 328 20.79 19.10 22.59
N GLN A 329 19.80 19.03 21.69
CA GLN A 329 19.19 17.75 21.27
C GLN A 329 19.87 17.19 20.03
N TRP A 330 20.19 18.02 19.04
CA TRP A 330 20.72 17.56 17.75
C TRP A 330 22.25 17.70 17.62
N GLN A 331 22.92 18.32 18.60
CA GLN A 331 24.38 18.53 18.60
C GLN A 331 24.93 19.14 17.30
N VAL A 332 24.18 20.06 16.70
CA VAL A 332 24.55 20.68 15.42
C VAL A 332 25.52 21.84 15.64
N GLU A 333 26.64 21.85 14.91
CA GLU A 333 27.56 22.97 14.89
C GLU A 333 26.92 24.19 14.19
N MET A 334 26.62 25.23 14.98
CA MET A 334 25.97 26.46 14.49
C MET A 334 26.94 27.43 13.82
N GLY A 335 28.24 27.12 13.74
CA GLY A 335 29.27 28.03 13.21
C GLY A 335 29.28 28.21 11.69
N LEU A 336 28.69 27.28 10.93
CA LEU A 336 28.65 27.33 9.46
C LEU A 336 27.31 27.90 8.96
N SER A 337 27.29 28.61 7.84
CA SER A 337 26.04 29.10 7.23
C SER A 337 25.29 27.98 6.50
N LYS A 338 23.95 28.03 6.49
CA LYS A 338 23.10 27.07 5.75
C LYS A 338 23.47 26.96 4.27
N TRP A 339 23.89 28.06 3.65
CA TRP A 339 24.32 28.07 2.24
C TRP A 339 25.68 27.39 2.00
N VAL A 340 26.58 27.46 2.99
CA VAL A 340 27.87 26.74 2.94
C VAL A 340 27.62 25.24 3.03
N ASP A 341 26.65 24.81 3.84
CA ASP A 341 26.22 23.43 3.90
C ASP A 341 25.71 22.93 2.53
N LEU A 342 24.84 23.71 1.86
CA LEU A 342 24.39 23.38 0.52
C LEU A 342 25.55 23.31 -0.50
N ALA A 343 26.52 24.23 -0.42
CA ALA A 343 27.69 24.23 -1.29
C ALA A 343 28.56 22.97 -1.10
N ILE A 344 28.75 22.52 0.15
CA ILE A 344 29.44 21.26 0.45
C ILE A 344 28.69 20.07 -0.16
N LEU A 345 27.35 20.07 -0.11
CA LEU A 345 26.53 19.00 -0.68
C LEU A 345 26.67 18.93 -2.21
N LEU A 346 26.63 20.08 -2.88
CA LEU A 346 26.89 20.17 -4.32
C LEU A 346 28.32 19.79 -4.68
N GLY A 347 29.30 20.15 -3.84
CA GLY A 347 30.69 19.72 -3.99
C GLY A 347 30.84 18.19 -3.93
N MET A 348 30.09 17.53 -3.05
CA MET A 348 30.05 16.06 -3.01
C MET A 348 29.45 15.45 -4.28
N VAL A 349 28.43 16.07 -4.89
CA VAL A 349 27.89 15.60 -6.18
C VAL A 349 28.99 15.57 -7.24
N VAL A 350 29.75 16.67 -7.35
CA VAL A 350 30.86 16.76 -8.30
C VAL A 350 31.92 15.70 -7.99
N LEU A 351 32.26 15.52 -6.72
CA LEU A 351 33.24 14.52 -6.29
C LEU A 351 32.81 13.09 -6.64
N TYR A 352 31.55 12.70 -6.41
CA TYR A 352 31.05 11.38 -6.80
C TYR A 352 31.02 11.19 -8.33
N ARG A 353 30.76 12.25 -9.11
CA ARG A 353 30.83 12.20 -10.58
C ARG A 353 32.27 12.04 -11.09
N ILE A 354 33.24 12.69 -10.43
CA ILE A 354 34.66 12.48 -10.72
C ILE A 354 35.08 11.06 -10.36
N LEU A 355 34.64 10.54 -9.20
CA LEU A 355 34.91 9.18 -8.78
C LEU A 355 34.34 8.15 -9.77
N PHE A 356 33.11 8.36 -10.26
CA PHE A 356 32.52 7.57 -11.33
C PHE A 356 33.36 7.57 -12.62
N LEU A 357 33.82 8.74 -13.05
CA LEU A 357 34.72 8.87 -14.22
C LEU A 357 36.03 8.10 -14.03
N VAL A 358 36.63 8.19 -12.84
CA VAL A 358 37.87 7.48 -12.50
C VAL A 358 37.65 5.97 -12.50
N ILE A 359 36.53 5.50 -11.96
CA ILE A 359 36.19 4.07 -11.92
C ILE A 359 36.04 3.52 -13.33
N ILE A 360 35.26 4.16 -14.21
CA ILE A 360 35.12 3.68 -15.59
C ILE A 360 36.47 3.63 -16.30
N LYS A 361 37.29 4.68 -16.17
CA LYS A 361 38.64 4.70 -16.77
C LYS A 361 39.57 3.62 -16.21
N THR A 362 39.44 3.31 -14.92
CA THR A 362 40.27 2.28 -14.27
C THR A 362 39.82 0.88 -14.72
N THR A 363 38.52 0.62 -14.77
CA THR A 363 37.94 -0.61 -15.30
C THR A 363 38.35 -0.83 -16.76
N GLU A 364 38.35 0.22 -17.59
CA GLU A 364 38.83 0.17 -18.98
C GLU A 364 40.31 -0.26 -19.07
N LYS A 365 41.17 0.31 -18.22
CA LYS A 365 42.60 -0.04 -18.21
C LYS A 365 42.84 -1.49 -17.78
N ILE A 366 42.05 -2.00 -16.85
CA ILE A 366 42.16 -3.40 -16.39
C ILE A 366 41.67 -4.36 -17.47
N THR A 367 40.51 -4.10 -18.08
CA THR A 367 39.96 -4.92 -19.17
C THR A 367 40.85 -4.90 -20.42
N GLY A 368 41.48 -3.76 -20.73
CA GLY A 368 42.45 -3.66 -21.82
C GLY A 368 43.75 -4.46 -21.60
N ILE A 369 44.12 -4.75 -20.34
CA ILE A 369 45.26 -5.61 -20.00
C ILE A 369 44.88 -7.09 -20.08
N VAL A 370 43.63 -7.44 -19.75
CA VAL A 370 43.09 -8.79 -19.90
C VAL A 370 42.60 -8.98 -21.35
N VAL A 371 43.55 -9.12 -22.28
CA VAL A 371 43.23 -9.53 -23.66
C VAL A 371 42.70 -10.96 -23.62
N VAL A 372 41.38 -11.12 -23.55
CA VAL A 372 40.72 -12.37 -23.91
C VAL A 372 40.78 -12.48 -25.44
N PRO A 373 41.36 -13.54 -26.02
CA PRO A 373 41.38 -13.69 -27.48
C PRO A 373 39.93 -13.73 -28.01
N PRO A 374 39.66 -13.13 -29.18
CA PRO A 374 38.29 -12.99 -29.67
C PRO A 374 37.72 -14.38 -29.95
N LYS A 375 36.64 -14.74 -29.25
CA LYS A 375 35.75 -15.80 -29.74
C LYS A 375 35.14 -15.30 -31.05
N LYS A 376 35.46 -15.98 -32.15
CA LYS A 376 34.74 -15.84 -33.43
C LYS A 376 33.26 -16.18 -33.18
N THR A 377 32.45 -15.17 -32.91
CA THR A 377 31.00 -15.29 -33.01
C THR A 377 30.63 -14.84 -34.41
N THR A 378 30.39 -15.83 -35.27
CA THR A 378 29.76 -15.65 -36.57
C THR A 378 28.44 -14.91 -36.36
N GLN A 379 28.40 -13.61 -36.67
CA GLN A 379 27.14 -12.88 -36.76
C GLN A 379 26.42 -13.35 -38.02
N ILE A 380 25.40 -14.19 -37.83
CA ILE A 380 24.38 -14.39 -38.86
C ILE A 380 23.44 -13.20 -38.73
N LEU A 381 23.49 -12.33 -39.74
CA LEU A 381 22.63 -11.18 -39.95
C LEU A 381 21.22 -11.70 -40.27
N GLU A 382 20.35 -11.88 -39.28
CA GLU A 382 18.92 -12.06 -39.54
C GLU A 382 18.31 -10.71 -39.93
N ILE A 383 18.20 -10.50 -41.24
CA ILE A 383 17.37 -9.45 -41.83
C ILE A 383 15.91 -9.79 -41.53
N PRO A 384 15.09 -8.89 -40.94
CA PRO A 384 13.70 -9.19 -40.67
C PRO A 384 12.94 -9.32 -41.99
N ILE A 385 12.51 -10.55 -42.30
CA ILE A 385 11.77 -10.88 -43.52
C ILE A 385 10.44 -10.12 -43.51
N ALA A 386 10.21 -9.42 -44.62
CA ALA A 386 8.99 -8.68 -44.93
C ALA A 386 7.73 -9.58 -44.87
N LYS A 387 6.65 -9.03 -44.31
CA LYS A 387 5.28 -9.60 -44.41
C LYS A 387 4.89 -9.76 -45.89
N PRO A 388 4.36 -10.91 -46.34
CA PRO A 388 3.65 -10.97 -47.61
C PRO A 388 2.20 -10.50 -47.42
N LEU A 389 1.82 -9.53 -48.26
CA LEU A 389 0.45 -9.11 -48.53
C LEU A 389 -0.23 -10.12 -49.46
N HIS A 390 -1.52 -10.36 -49.18
CA HIS A 390 -2.61 -10.81 -50.06
C HIS A 390 -2.47 -12.10 -50.91
N ASN A 391 -3.46 -12.99 -50.77
CA ASN A 391 -4.32 -13.28 -51.92
C ASN A 391 -5.73 -13.69 -51.50
N ASP A 392 -6.69 -12.84 -51.91
CA ASP A 392 -8.09 -13.20 -52.14
C ASP A 392 -8.20 -14.05 -53.43
N GLN A 393 -9.37 -14.67 -53.60
CA GLN A 393 -9.99 -15.22 -54.83
C GLN A 393 -10.00 -16.76 -55.05
N SER A 394 -11.17 -17.32 -54.71
CA SER A 394 -12.16 -18.03 -55.58
C SER A 394 -11.77 -19.14 -56.56
N ALA A 395 -12.72 -20.09 -56.65
CA ALA A 395 -12.92 -21.20 -57.61
C ALA A 395 -11.99 -22.41 -57.36
N VAL A 396 -12.51 -23.62 -57.13
CA VAL A 396 -13.49 -24.38 -57.94
C VAL A 396 -14.42 -25.20 -57.05
#